data_AF-A0A1V0GRG0-F1
#
_entry.id   AF-A0A1V0GRG0-F1
#
_cell.length_a   1.000
_cell.length_b   1.000
_cell.length_c   1.000
_cell.angle_alpha   90.00
_cell.angle_beta   90.00
_cell.angle_gamma   90.00
#
_symmetry.space_group_name_H-M   'P 1'
#
loop_
_entity.id
_entity.type
_entity.pdbx_description
1 polymer ?
#
loop_
_entity_poly.entity_id
_entity_poly.type
_entity_poly.pdbx_seq_one_letter_code
_entity_poly.pdbx_strand_id
1 'polypeptide(L)'
;MKTTIAPLAAAMFLAACEAPIATAPVPAEPERPMDEVPVQKTLPNGNRHYSFKSGCVVVLEPQRAVVRSETGACELHHRDIALLYASGD
;
A
#
# COMPACT_ATOMS: atom_id res chain seq x y z
N MET A 1 17.19 -3.58 64.93
CA MET A 1 18.39 -2.77 64.65
C MET A 1 18.50 -2.56 63.16
N LYS A 2 18.87 -1.34 62.78
CA LYS A 2 18.81 -0.75 61.45
C LYS A 2 20.14 -1.03 60.75
N THR A 3 20.13 -1.64 59.57
CA THR A 3 21.29 -1.63 58.66
C THR A 3 20.81 -1.58 57.22
N THR A 4 20.82 -0.35 56.73
CA THR A 4 20.99 0.09 55.35
C THR A 4 22.03 -0.74 54.60
N ILE A 5 21.82 -0.96 53.29
CA ILE A 5 22.77 -0.71 52.18
C ILE A 5 22.04 -1.04 50.87
N ALA A 6 21.93 -0.04 50.00
CA ALA A 6 21.56 -0.17 48.61
C ALA A 6 22.82 0.04 47.74
N PRO A 7 22.94 -0.65 46.60
CA PRO A 7 23.70 -0.14 45.46
C PRO A 7 22.78 -0.08 44.23
N LEU A 8 22.48 1.13 43.74
CA LEU A 8 23.08 1.69 42.52
C LEU A 8 23.14 0.68 41.35
N ALA A 9 22.01 0.55 40.64
CA ALA A 9 22.02 0.14 39.25
C ALA A 9 21.90 1.40 38.39
N ALA A 10 23.01 1.78 37.76
CA ALA A 10 23.13 2.90 36.86
C ALA A 10 22.16 2.76 35.68
N ALA A 11 21.14 3.61 35.62
CA ALA A 11 20.35 3.82 34.42
C ALA A 11 21.23 4.60 33.42
N MET A 12 21.85 3.89 32.47
CA MET A 12 22.35 4.52 31.26
C MET A 12 21.15 5.02 30.46
N PHE A 13 20.81 6.29 30.62
CA PHE A 13 19.96 7.00 29.69
C PHE A 13 20.73 7.13 28.37
N LEU A 14 20.40 6.25 27.42
CA LEU A 14 20.65 6.50 26.00
C LEU A 14 19.80 7.70 25.61
N ALA A 15 20.38 8.90 25.78
CA ALA A 15 19.87 10.12 25.19
C ALA A 15 20.02 10.00 23.68
N ALA A 16 19.02 9.39 23.04
CA ALA A 16 18.83 9.47 21.60
C ALA A 16 18.61 10.95 21.26
N CYS A 17 19.63 11.55 20.66
CA CYS A 17 19.51 12.88 20.07
C CYS A 17 18.68 12.73 18.79
N GLU A 18 17.35 12.78 18.92
CA GLU A 18 16.46 12.97 17.78
C GLU A 18 16.66 14.39 17.26
N ALA A 19 17.66 14.56 16.40
CA ALA A 19 17.78 15.76 15.60
C ALA A 19 16.56 15.81 14.67
N PRO A 20 15.74 16.88 14.69
CA PRO A 20 14.72 17.06 13.68
C PRO A 20 15.45 17.24 12.35
N ILE A 21 15.46 16.18 11.54
CA ILE A 21 15.83 16.31 10.13
C ILE A 21 14.77 17.24 9.56
N ALA A 22 15.16 18.48 9.28
CA ALA A 22 14.34 19.39 8.51
C ALA A 22 14.20 18.76 7.12
N THR A 23 13.10 18.01 6.93
CA THR A 23 12.74 17.46 5.63
C THR A 23 12.41 18.66 4.76
N ALA A 24 13.37 19.09 3.94
CA ALA A 24 13.05 19.95 2.81
C ALA A 24 11.90 19.27 2.04
N PRO A 25 10.86 20.00 1.60
CA PRO A 25 9.79 19.40 0.83
C PRO A 25 10.40 18.71 -0.38
N VAL A 26 10.36 17.38 -0.37
CA VAL A 26 10.78 16.57 -1.51
C VAL A 26 9.82 16.94 -2.64
N PRO A 27 10.30 17.38 -3.81
CA PRO A 27 9.45 17.58 -4.96
C PRO A 27 8.64 16.30 -5.18
N ALA A 28 7.32 16.39 -5.32
CA ALA A 28 6.50 15.21 -5.56
C ALA A 28 7.05 14.50 -6.79
N GLU A 29 7.63 13.31 -6.59
CA GLU A 29 8.10 12.48 -7.68
C GLU A 29 6.88 12.08 -8.53
N PRO A 30 7.04 11.96 -9.85
CA PRO A 30 5.99 11.41 -10.69
C PRO A 30 5.55 10.05 -10.16
N GLU A 31 4.23 9.83 -10.06
CA GLU A 31 3.67 8.55 -9.66
C GLU A 31 4.22 7.45 -10.59
N ARG A 32 4.79 6.39 -9.99
CA ARG A 32 5.32 5.27 -10.78
C ARG A 32 4.13 4.49 -11.34
N PRO A 33 4.17 4.01 -12.59
CA PRO A 33 3.03 3.30 -13.20
C PRO A 33 2.51 2.11 -12.37
N MET A 34 3.41 1.38 -11.69
CA MET A 34 3.05 0.25 -10.83
C MET A 34 2.31 0.63 -9.54
N ASP A 35 2.34 1.91 -9.14
CA ASP A 35 1.71 2.42 -7.92
C ASP A 35 0.28 2.91 -8.18
N GLU A 36 -0.21 2.84 -9.42
CA GLU A 36 -1.55 3.27 -9.79
C GLU A 36 -2.62 2.47 -9.02
N VAL A 37 -3.59 3.20 -8.46
CA VAL A 37 -4.68 2.60 -7.67
C VAL A 37 -5.96 2.51 -8.51
N PRO A 38 -6.50 1.31 -8.77
CA PRO A 38 -7.76 1.16 -9.49
C PRO A 38 -8.97 1.51 -8.61
N VAL A 39 -10.03 2.00 -9.27
CA VAL A 39 -11.36 2.10 -8.66
C VAL A 39 -12.12 0.81 -8.94
N GLN A 40 -12.59 0.15 -7.88
CA GLN A 40 -13.38 -1.07 -7.98
C GLN A 40 -14.89 -0.79 -7.99
N LYS A 41 -15.62 -1.52 -8.84
CA LYS A 41 -17.09 -1.60 -8.85
C LYS A 41 -17.54 -3.04 -9.11
N THR A 42 -18.65 -3.45 -8.53
CA THR A 42 -19.30 -4.72 -8.87
C THR A 42 -20.34 -4.48 -9.98
N LEU A 43 -20.27 -5.26 -11.04
CA LEU A 43 -21.21 -5.20 -12.17
C LEU A 43 -22.51 -5.96 -11.84
N PRO A 44 -23.62 -5.72 -12.58
CA PRO A 44 -24.89 -6.41 -12.32
C PRO A 44 -24.82 -7.95 -12.40
N ASN A 45 -23.87 -8.48 -13.16
CA ASN A 45 -23.61 -9.93 -13.27
C ASN A 45 -22.66 -10.47 -12.19
N GLY A 46 -22.30 -9.65 -11.21
CA GLY A 46 -21.38 -9.99 -10.11
C GLY A 46 -19.90 -9.87 -10.46
N ASN A 47 -19.53 -9.63 -11.73
CA ASN A 47 -18.12 -9.45 -12.09
C ASN A 47 -17.53 -8.22 -11.38
N ARG A 48 -16.23 -8.28 -11.06
CA ARG A 48 -15.50 -7.17 -10.45
C ARG A 48 -14.85 -6.35 -11.54
N HIS A 49 -15.14 -5.06 -11.59
CA HIS A 49 -14.63 -4.10 -12.56
C HIS A 49 -13.63 -3.18 -11.87
N TYR A 50 -12.39 -3.17 -12.36
CA TYR A 50 -11.31 -2.30 -11.93
C TYR A 50 -11.01 -1.28 -13.02
N SER A 51 -11.20 0.00 -12.75
CA SER A 51 -10.89 1.10 -13.68
C SER A 51 -9.64 1.86 -13.21
N PHE A 52 -8.70 2.07 -14.13
CA PHE A 52 -7.44 2.78 -13.89
C PHE A 52 -7.53 4.22 -14.44
N LYS A 53 -6.78 5.15 -13.84
CA LYS A 53 -6.65 6.55 -14.29
C LYS A 53 -5.99 6.63 -15.68
N SER A 54 -5.13 5.66 -16.01
CA SER A 54 -4.56 5.45 -17.35
C SER A 54 -5.62 5.19 -18.43
N GLY A 55 -6.84 4.82 -18.04
CA GLY A 55 -7.93 4.44 -18.94
C GLY A 55 -7.99 2.95 -19.22
N CYS A 56 -7.13 2.12 -18.62
CA CYS A 56 -7.31 0.68 -18.63
C CYS A 56 -8.52 0.27 -17.77
N VAL A 57 -9.24 -0.75 -18.24
CA VAL A 57 -10.31 -1.42 -17.53
C VAL A 57 -10.01 -2.92 -17.50
N VAL A 58 -9.94 -3.49 -16.30
CA VAL A 58 -9.81 -4.94 -16.09
C VAL A 58 -11.08 -5.46 -15.43
N VAL A 59 -11.70 -6.47 -16.05
CA VAL A 59 -12.88 -7.15 -15.49
C VAL A 59 -12.49 -8.54 -15.06
N LEU A 60 -12.76 -8.86 -13.79
CA LEU A 60 -12.53 -10.17 -13.20
C LEU A 60 -13.85 -10.88 -12.91
N GLU A 61 -13.78 -12.20 -12.76
CA GLU A 61 -14.90 -13.01 -12.28
C GLU A 61 -15.34 -12.63 -10.85
N PRO A 62 -16.59 -12.98 -10.47
CA PRO A 62 -17.14 -12.58 -9.17
C PRO A 62 -16.36 -13.13 -7.98
N GLN A 63 -16.04 -14.43 -8.00
CA GLN A 63 -15.46 -15.14 -6.86
C GLN A 63 -13.99 -15.52 -7.04
N ARG A 64 -13.50 -15.50 -8.29
CA ARG A 64 -12.14 -15.92 -8.63
C ARG A 64 -11.35 -14.73 -9.14
N ALA A 65 -10.06 -14.67 -8.85
CA ALA A 65 -9.13 -13.72 -9.47
C ALA A 65 -8.78 -14.19 -10.89
N VAL A 66 -9.78 -14.33 -11.74
CA VAL A 66 -9.64 -14.74 -13.15
C VAL A 66 -10.07 -13.58 -14.03
N VAL A 67 -9.18 -13.14 -14.91
CA VAL A 67 -9.45 -12.08 -15.87
C VAL A 67 -10.46 -12.55 -16.90
N ARG A 68 -11.54 -11.79 -17.07
CA ARG A 68 -12.55 -11.98 -18.12
C ARG A 68 -12.23 -11.15 -19.35
N SER A 69 -11.84 -9.89 -19.14
CA SER A 69 -11.52 -8.97 -20.24
C SER A 69 -10.66 -7.81 -19.77
N GLU A 70 -9.90 -7.28 -20.72
CA GLU A 70 -9.12 -6.04 -20.60
C GLU A 70 -9.55 -5.10 -21.73
N THR A 71 -9.70 -3.81 -21.47
CA THR A 71 -10.13 -2.82 -22.47
C THR A 71 -9.50 -1.47 -22.20
N GLY A 72 -9.13 -0.75 -23.25
CA GLY A 72 -8.48 0.57 -23.14
C GLY A 72 -6.96 0.46 -23.22
N ALA A 73 -6.25 1.39 -22.57
CA ALA A 73 -4.79 1.49 -22.58
C ALA A 73 -4.15 0.53 -21.56
N CYS A 74 -4.40 -0.77 -21.71
CA CYS A 74 -3.94 -1.77 -20.76
C CYS A 74 -2.51 -2.25 -21.04
N GLU A 75 -1.63 -1.91 -20.12
CA GLU A 75 -0.32 -2.53 -19.93
C GLU A 75 -0.38 -3.73 -18.97
N LEU A 76 0.64 -4.61 -19.02
CA LEU A 76 0.72 -5.83 -18.20
C LEU A 76 0.51 -5.59 -16.70
N HIS A 77 1.02 -4.47 -16.19
CA HIS A 77 0.94 -4.16 -14.76
C HIS A 77 -0.48 -3.87 -14.26
N HIS A 78 -1.38 -3.36 -15.10
CA HIS A 78 -2.76 -3.13 -14.67
C HIS A 78 -3.47 -4.43 -14.30
N ARG A 79 -3.21 -5.51 -15.06
CA ARG A 79 -3.73 -6.83 -14.72
C ARG A 79 -3.17 -7.30 -13.39
N ASP A 80 -1.86 -7.18 -13.19
CA ASP A 80 -1.20 -7.64 -11.97
C ASP A 80 -1.73 -6.87 -10.75
N ILE A 81 -1.89 -5.54 -10.86
CA ILE A 81 -2.51 -4.69 -9.84
C ILE A 81 -3.96 -5.14 -9.58
N ALA A 82 -4.78 -5.32 -10.63
CA ALA A 82 -6.17 -5.76 -10.47
C ALA A 82 -6.27 -7.12 -9.76
N LEU A 83 -5.40 -8.07 -10.08
CA LEU A 83 -5.34 -9.39 -9.43
C LEU A 83 -4.91 -9.28 -7.97
N LEU A 84 -3.97 -8.38 -7.64
CA LEU A 84 -3.57 -8.11 -6.26
C LEU A 84 -4.75 -7.57 -5.42
N TYR A 85 -5.46 -6.54 -5.91
CA TYR A 85 -6.65 -6.02 -5.23
C TYR A 85 -7.72 -7.08 -5.05
N ALA A 86 -7.94 -7.90 -6.09
CA ALA A 86 -8.92 -8.97 -6.07
C ALA A 86 -8.61 -10.13 -5.11
N SER A 87 -7.36 -10.25 -4.66
CA SER A 87 -6.93 -11.24 -3.67
C SER A 87 -7.06 -10.78 -2.23
N GLY A 88 -7.24 -9.47 -2.00
CA GLY A 88 -7.40 -8.87 -0.68
C GLY A 88 -8.85 -8.74 -0.21
N ASP A 89 -9.81 -8.83 -1.14
CA ASP A 89 -11.27 -8.94 -0.88
C ASP A 89 -11.69 -10.36 -0.48
#